data_AF-A0A8S9L7B9-F1
#
_entry.id   AF-A0A8S9L7B9-F1
#
_cell.length_a   1.000
_cell.length_b   1.000
_cell.length_c   1.000
_cell.angle_alpha   90.00
_cell.angle_beta   90.00
_cell.angle_gamma   90.00
#
_symmetry.space_group_name_H-M   'P 1'
#
loop_
_entity.id
_entity.type
_entity.pdbx_description
1 polymer ?
#
loop_
_entity_poly.entity_id
_entity_poly.type
_entity_poly.pdbx_seq_one_letter_code
_entity_poly.pdbx_strand_id
1 'polypeptide(L)'
;METVGLPGPPVNVRGYQRLFHAFGLTSRFEKGVTRWFYPKLLENLVFDSPALKVALCQPLDAFRLYLSKATLIVVPANLVDHWKTQIDKHVSAGQLRILVWTDNKKLSPHNLAWDYDVVITTFSRLSAEWNPRKKSPLIQVHWLRIMLDEGHTLGSSLSLTNKFQMAVSLTASSRWLLTGTPTPNTPNSQLSHLQPLLKFLHEEVYGDNLKFWEAGILRPFEAEIEEGRSRLLQLLQRYMICSRKKDLRMIPPCIKKSTYINFVPRHARSYNELVESVRRNILLADWNDPSHVESLLNSKQWKFRNATINNVRLSCCVAGHIKMTDAGQDIKETMDDLVEGGLDDSTFEYSSIQNCLISGCNCKRCGEWCRLPVITPCRHLLCLDCVALDSERCTFPGCGYLYEMQTLLARPENPNPKWPVPKDLIELQPSYNQDDWNPDWQSTSSSKVSYLYNINAVRNSHYPQHPRCTLQKSQAGQLLCWIE
;
A
#
# COMPACT_ATOMS: atom_id res chain seq x y z
N MET A 1 43.62 36.72 28.68
CA MET A 1 43.32 37.93 27.88
C MET A 1 42.04 38.53 28.40
N GLU A 2 42.10 39.77 28.90
CA GLU A 2 40.95 40.50 29.42
C GLU A 2 40.01 40.89 28.26
N THR A 3 38.78 40.39 28.27
CA THR A 3 37.75 40.87 27.35
C THR A 3 37.12 42.12 27.93
N VAL A 4 37.35 43.25 27.27
CA VAL A 4 36.80 44.57 27.61
C VAL A 4 35.26 44.49 27.64
N GLY A 5 34.67 44.84 28.79
CA GLY A 5 33.22 44.86 28.97
C GLY A 5 32.54 45.90 28.08
N LEU A 6 31.36 45.55 27.55
CA LEU A 6 30.53 46.41 26.73
C LEU A 6 30.00 47.61 27.55
N PRO A 7 30.18 48.87 27.12
CA PRO A 7 29.46 50.01 27.66
C PRO A 7 28.08 50.12 26.97
N GLY A 8 27.01 50.06 27.75
CA GLY A 8 25.64 50.27 27.28
C GLY A 8 24.70 50.57 28.45
N PRO A 9 23.56 51.26 28.23
CA PRO A 9 22.67 51.70 29.30
C PRO A 9 22.11 50.49 30.09
N PRO A 10 21.62 50.70 31.34
CA PRO A 10 21.21 49.61 32.22
C PRO A 10 19.91 48.98 31.71
N VAL A 11 20.03 48.07 30.75
CA VAL A 11 18.95 47.14 30.40
C VAL A 11 18.75 46.27 31.62
N ASN A 12 17.54 46.26 32.19
CA ASN A 12 17.17 45.53 33.41
C ASN A 12 17.72 44.09 33.39
N VAL A 13 18.86 43.88 34.07
CA VAL A 13 19.75 42.70 33.95
C VAL A 13 19.16 41.44 34.57
N ARG A 14 18.01 41.54 35.26
CA ARG A 14 17.40 40.41 36.00
C ARG A 14 17.01 39.22 35.12
N GLY A 15 16.72 39.42 33.84
CA GLY A 15 16.34 38.33 32.92
C GLY A 15 17.53 37.51 32.39
N TYR A 16 18.69 38.13 32.18
CA TYR A 16 19.82 37.51 31.48
C TYR A 16 20.76 36.70 32.39
N GLN A 17 20.67 36.90 33.72
CA GLN A 17 21.45 36.15 34.71
C GLN A 17 21.26 34.63 34.58
N ARG A 18 20.01 34.17 34.41
CA ARG A 18 19.69 32.74 34.23
C ARG A 18 20.29 32.19 32.93
N LEU A 19 20.27 32.97 31.85
CA LEU A 19 20.82 32.60 30.56
C LEU A 19 22.35 32.43 30.67
N PHE A 20 23.05 33.41 31.25
CA PHE A 20 24.51 33.35 31.40
C PHE A 20 24.96 32.21 32.31
N HIS A 21 24.24 31.93 33.38
CA HIS A 21 24.49 30.72 34.19
C HIS A 21 24.25 29.42 33.42
N ALA A 22 23.23 29.34 32.56
CA ALA A 22 22.99 28.17 31.71
C ALA A 22 24.10 27.93 30.68
N PHE A 23 24.78 28.99 30.23
CA PHE A 23 25.98 28.91 29.39
C PHE A 23 27.28 28.69 30.19
N GLY A 24 27.19 28.45 31.51
CA GLY A 24 28.34 28.15 32.36
C GLY A 24 29.18 29.37 32.78
N LEU A 25 28.71 30.60 32.55
CA LEU A 25 29.40 31.82 32.95
C LEU A 25 29.25 32.06 34.46
N THR A 26 30.30 32.61 35.06
CA THR A 26 30.34 33.03 36.47
C THR A 26 30.35 34.55 36.55
N SER A 27 29.56 35.16 37.43
CA SER A 27 29.56 36.61 37.61
C SER A 27 30.43 37.04 38.80
N ARG A 28 31.08 38.20 38.69
CA ARG A 28 31.63 38.96 39.83
C ARG A 28 31.16 40.39 39.76
N PHE A 29 30.89 40.97 40.92
CA PHE A 29 30.51 42.37 41.05
C PHE A 29 31.76 43.19 41.36
N GLU A 30 32.16 44.08 40.46
CA GLU A 30 33.34 44.93 40.63
C GLU A 30 32.99 46.37 40.22
N LYS A 31 33.28 47.34 41.11
CA LYS A 31 33.11 48.78 40.88
C LYS A 31 31.73 49.17 40.29
N GLY A 32 30.65 48.61 40.84
CA GLY A 32 29.28 48.93 40.43
C GLY A 32 28.79 48.22 39.17
N VAL A 33 29.61 47.36 38.55
CA VAL A 33 29.27 46.63 37.32
C VAL A 33 29.40 45.13 37.55
N THR A 34 28.39 44.37 37.12
CA THR A 34 28.46 42.90 37.11
C THR A 34 29.24 42.45 35.87
N ARG A 35 30.42 41.88 36.06
CA ARG A 35 31.24 41.29 34.99
C ARG A 35 31.06 39.77 34.98
N TRP A 36 31.02 39.17 33.78
CA TRP A 36 30.87 37.73 33.59
C TRP A 36 32.15 37.12 33.03
N PHE A 37 32.52 35.96 33.56
CA PHE A 37 33.78 35.28 33.28
C PHE A 37 33.53 33.81 32.94
N TYR A 38 34.36 33.29 32.05
CA TYR A 38 34.42 31.87 31.75
C TYR A 38 35.11 31.10 32.90
N PRO A 39 34.66 29.87 33.24
CA PRO A 39 35.40 29.01 34.15
C PRO A 39 36.79 28.74 33.58
N LYS A 40 37.83 28.76 34.44
CA LYS A 40 39.24 28.61 34.05
C LYS A 40 39.58 27.27 33.35
N LEU A 41 38.63 26.35 33.23
CA LEU A 41 38.80 24.98 32.71
C LEU A 41 38.55 24.84 31.20
N LEU A 42 38.14 25.89 30.50
CA LEU A 42 37.82 25.84 29.07
C LEU A 42 38.89 26.62 28.28
N GLU A 43 39.94 25.91 27.85
CA GLU A 43 41.00 26.46 27.01
C GLU A 43 40.54 26.57 25.55
N ASN A 44 40.92 27.67 24.88
CA ASN A 44 40.71 27.94 23.44
C ASN A 44 39.27 28.08 22.92
N LEU A 45 38.28 28.30 23.79
CA LEU A 45 36.91 28.64 23.38
C LEU A 45 36.62 30.12 23.62
N VAL A 46 36.41 30.88 22.54
CA VAL A 46 36.02 32.31 22.60
C VAL A 46 34.49 32.40 22.59
N PHE A 47 33.92 33.12 23.55
CA PHE A 47 32.50 33.44 23.54
C PHE A 47 32.22 34.42 22.41
N ASP A 48 31.40 34.02 21.43
CA ASP A 48 31.03 34.84 20.29
C ASP A 48 30.04 35.94 20.72
N SER A 49 30.59 37.01 21.31
CA SER A 49 29.83 38.17 21.74
C SER A 49 29.11 38.87 20.57
N PRO A 50 29.65 38.92 19.33
CA PRO A 50 28.88 39.33 18.16
C PRO A 50 27.62 38.49 17.95
N ALA A 51 27.71 37.16 17.96
CA ALA A 51 26.56 36.29 17.77
C ALA A 51 25.51 36.45 18.89
N LEU A 52 25.96 36.60 20.15
CA LEU A 52 25.04 36.89 21.27
C LEU A 52 24.33 38.24 21.06
N LYS A 53 25.07 39.29 20.68
CA LYS A 53 24.50 40.62 20.43
C LYS A 53 23.47 40.57 19.29
N VAL A 54 23.77 39.85 18.22
CA VAL A 54 22.82 39.62 17.11
C VAL A 54 21.57 38.89 17.61
N ALA A 55 21.73 37.83 18.41
CA ALA A 55 20.60 37.07 18.96
C ALA A 55 19.73 37.88 19.94
N LEU A 56 20.30 38.87 20.64
CA LEU A 56 19.58 39.76 21.55
C LEU A 56 18.92 40.95 20.86
N CYS A 57 19.45 41.38 19.71
CA CYS A 57 18.98 42.57 18.98
C CYS A 57 18.06 42.24 17.80
N GLN A 58 18.02 41.00 17.31
CA GLN A 58 17.08 40.58 16.28
C GLN A 58 15.75 40.12 16.91
N PRO A 59 14.60 40.39 16.27
CA PRO A 59 13.30 39.98 16.80
C PRO A 59 13.23 38.45 16.97
N LEU A 60 12.64 38.01 18.08
CA LEU A 60 12.43 36.59 18.45
C LEU A 60 11.61 35.79 17.42
N ASP A 61 11.04 36.47 16.41
CA ASP A 61 10.34 35.87 15.27
C ASP A 61 11.29 35.33 14.18
N ALA A 62 12.61 35.55 14.32
CA ALA A 62 13.61 34.95 13.45
C ALA A 62 13.62 33.41 13.59
N PHE A 63 13.62 32.71 12.45
CA PHE A 63 13.70 31.25 12.43
C PHE A 63 15.05 30.79 13.03
N ARG A 64 15.00 30.20 14.21
CA ARG A 64 16.18 29.63 14.87
C ARG A 64 16.43 28.21 14.38
N LEU A 65 17.58 28.01 13.76
CA LEU A 65 18.11 26.70 13.37
C LEU A 65 19.17 26.27 14.38
N TYR A 66 19.06 25.05 14.90
CA TYR A 66 19.97 24.47 15.88
C TYR A 66 20.91 23.49 15.19
N LEU A 67 22.22 23.76 15.23
CA LEU A 67 23.21 22.84 14.70
C LEU A 67 23.35 21.63 15.62
N SER A 68 23.27 20.44 15.05
CA SER A 68 23.33 19.18 15.80
C SER A 68 24.37 18.23 15.23
N LYS A 69 25.01 17.45 16.11
CA LYS A 69 25.84 16.30 15.74
C LYS A 69 25.02 15.01 15.65
N ALA A 70 23.71 15.07 15.87
CA ALA A 70 22.84 13.91 15.95
C ALA A 70 22.51 13.34 14.56
N THR A 71 22.29 12.02 14.53
CA THR A 71 21.74 11.30 13.38
C THR A 71 20.24 11.05 13.59
N LEU A 72 19.42 11.52 12.66
CA LEU A 72 17.99 11.22 12.60
C LEU A 72 17.77 9.97 11.75
N ILE A 73 17.21 8.92 12.36
CA ILE A 73 16.86 7.66 11.71
C ILE A 73 15.34 7.55 11.61
N VAL A 74 14.81 7.43 10.41
CA VAL A 74 13.37 7.26 10.16
C VAL A 74 13.12 5.86 9.64
N VAL A 75 12.26 5.11 10.34
CA VAL A 75 12.02 3.68 10.06
C VAL A 75 10.52 3.36 9.97
N PRO A 76 10.15 2.23 9.35
CA PRO A 76 8.85 1.60 9.59
C PRO A 76 8.61 1.32 11.08
N ALA A 77 7.36 1.40 11.54
CA ALA A 77 7.02 1.25 12.96
C ALA A 77 7.47 -0.11 13.55
N ASN A 78 7.41 -1.18 12.75
CA ASN A 78 7.83 -2.52 13.13
C ASN A 78 9.37 -2.69 13.21
N LEU A 79 10.16 -1.71 12.78
CA LEU A 79 11.63 -1.77 12.81
C LEU A 79 12.26 -0.92 13.92
N VAL A 80 11.47 -0.20 14.71
CA VAL A 80 11.99 0.65 15.79
C VAL A 80 12.77 -0.17 16.83
N ASP A 81 12.16 -1.24 17.35
CA ASP A 81 12.81 -2.12 18.34
C ASP A 81 13.98 -2.91 17.73
N HIS A 82 13.90 -3.24 16.45
CA HIS A 82 14.99 -3.87 15.72
C HIS A 82 16.23 -2.97 15.70
N TRP A 83 16.08 -1.70 15.30
CA TRP A 83 17.17 -0.73 15.29
C TRP A 83 17.76 -0.51 16.68
N LYS A 84 16.92 -0.39 17.71
CA LYS A 84 17.40 -0.28 19.10
C LYS A 84 18.27 -1.47 19.50
N THR A 85 17.78 -2.68 19.22
CA THR A 85 18.51 -3.93 19.50
C THR A 85 19.82 -4.02 18.74
N GLN A 86 19.85 -3.60 17.47
CA GLN A 86 21.09 -3.60 16.68
C GLN A 86 22.11 -2.59 17.24
N ILE A 87 21.67 -1.40 17.66
CA ILE A 87 22.59 -0.43 18.27
C ILE A 87 23.14 -0.98 19.59
N ASP A 88 22.29 -1.53 20.46
CA ASP A 88 22.72 -2.11 21.75
C ASP A 88 23.70 -3.28 21.56
N LYS A 89 23.54 -4.06 20.48
CA LYS A 89 24.41 -5.20 20.16
C LYS A 89 25.78 -4.76 19.60
N HIS A 90 25.81 -3.69 18.82
CA HIS A 90 26.98 -3.30 18.04
C HIS A 90 27.75 -2.11 18.62
N VAL A 91 27.20 -1.41 19.61
CA VAL A 91 27.80 -0.24 20.25
C VAL A 91 28.01 -0.53 21.74
N SER A 92 29.13 -0.09 22.30
CA SER A 92 29.38 -0.29 23.74
C SER A 92 28.42 0.55 24.57
N ALA A 93 27.95 0.00 25.70
CA ALA A 93 27.00 0.67 26.57
C ALA A 93 27.49 2.07 27.00
N GLY A 94 26.59 3.06 26.93
CA GLY A 94 26.88 4.44 27.32
C GLY A 94 27.61 5.30 26.28
N GLN A 95 27.99 4.75 25.11
CA GLN A 95 28.68 5.52 24.07
C GLN A 95 27.76 6.45 23.27
N LEU A 96 26.49 6.09 23.10
CA LEU A 96 25.52 6.88 22.33
C LEU A 96 24.28 7.18 23.19
N ARG A 97 23.84 8.44 23.16
CA ARG A 97 22.56 8.86 23.76
C ARG A 97 21.47 8.73 22.71
N ILE A 98 20.57 7.75 22.91
CA ILE A 98 19.54 7.39 21.95
C ILE A 98 18.17 7.88 22.43
N LEU A 99 17.43 8.55 21.55
CA LEU A 99 16.03 8.89 21.74
C LEU A 99 15.17 8.11 20.76
N VAL A 100 14.13 7.44 21.26
CA VAL A 100 13.05 6.90 20.43
C VAL A 100 11.85 7.84 20.53
N TRP A 101 11.49 8.48 19.43
CA TRP A 101 10.38 9.43 19.35
C TRP A 101 9.30 8.93 18.39
N THR A 102 8.34 8.19 18.95
CA THR A 102 7.20 7.61 18.22
C THR A 102 5.85 8.11 18.73
N ASP A 103 5.83 8.75 19.90
CA ASP A 103 4.64 9.27 20.57
C ASP A 103 4.35 10.73 20.20
N ASN A 104 3.27 11.28 20.75
CA ASN A 104 2.87 12.68 20.56
C ASN A 104 3.56 13.64 21.55
N LYS A 105 4.62 13.20 22.25
CA LYS A 105 5.33 14.06 23.19
C LYS A 105 5.97 15.21 22.43
N LYS A 106 5.67 16.44 22.87
CA LYS A 106 6.32 17.63 22.33
C LYS A 106 7.75 17.68 22.87
N LEU A 107 8.72 17.64 21.98
CA LEU A 107 10.12 17.83 22.29
C LEU A 107 10.56 19.20 21.81
N SER A 108 11.44 19.85 22.56
CA SER A 108 12.02 21.11 22.13
C SER A 108 13.11 20.86 21.06
N PRO A 109 13.27 21.76 20.08
CA PRO A 109 14.36 21.67 19.11
C PRO A 109 15.74 21.62 19.78
N HIS A 110 15.90 22.33 20.90
CA HIS A 110 17.13 22.35 21.68
C HIS A 110 17.49 20.96 22.22
N ASN A 111 16.52 20.25 22.83
CA ASN A 111 16.77 18.90 23.34
C ASN A 111 17.13 17.93 22.21
N LEU A 112 16.40 18.00 21.09
CA LEU A 112 16.69 17.19 19.90
C LEU A 112 18.09 17.46 19.35
N ALA A 113 18.56 18.70 19.39
CA ALA A 113 19.84 19.08 18.83
C ALA A 113 21.05 18.61 19.66
N TRP A 114 20.98 18.66 21.00
CA TRP A 114 22.16 18.54 21.85
C TRP A 114 22.13 17.43 22.91
N ASP A 115 20.95 16.94 23.30
CA ASP A 115 20.85 15.94 24.36
C ASP A 115 21.07 14.50 23.85
N TYR A 116 20.97 14.30 22.53
CA TYR A 116 21.02 12.98 21.89
C TYR A 116 22.01 12.95 20.73
N ASP A 117 22.57 11.76 20.49
CA ASP A 117 23.46 11.48 19.36
C ASP A 117 22.71 10.75 18.24
N VAL A 118 21.65 10.00 18.60
CA VAL A 118 20.76 9.31 17.66
C VAL A 118 19.31 9.55 18.05
N VAL A 119 18.50 9.97 17.08
CA VAL A 119 17.05 10.11 17.22
C VAL A 119 16.37 9.16 16.25
N ILE A 120 15.64 8.17 16.77
CA ILE A 120 14.88 7.20 15.99
C ILE A 120 13.41 7.63 15.98
N THR A 121 12.81 7.75 14.80
CA THR A 121 11.39 8.06 14.64
C THR A 121 10.77 7.22 13.52
N THR A 122 9.46 7.34 13.33
CA THR A 122 8.73 6.60 12.31
C THR A 122 8.25 7.48 11.18
N PHE A 123 8.02 6.88 10.01
CA PHE A 123 7.41 7.58 8.88
C PHE A 123 6.04 8.19 9.19
N SER A 124 5.21 7.52 9.99
CA SER A 124 3.90 8.05 10.41
C SER A 124 4.06 9.27 11.30
N ARG A 125 4.99 9.23 12.25
CA ARG A 125 5.31 10.37 13.12
C ARG A 125 5.89 11.54 12.33
N LEU A 126 6.82 11.27 11.41
CA LEU A 126 7.38 12.26 10.50
C LEU A 126 6.27 12.94 9.68
N SER A 127 5.32 12.16 9.15
CA SER A 127 4.17 12.67 8.40
C SER A 127 3.24 13.55 9.26
N ALA A 128 3.05 13.20 10.53
CA ALA A 128 2.22 13.96 11.47
C ALA A 128 2.84 15.31 11.88
N GLU A 129 4.16 15.42 11.80
CA GLU A 129 4.89 16.66 12.09
C GLU A 129 4.88 17.66 10.93
N TRP A 130 4.47 17.25 9.73
CA TRP A 130 4.37 18.16 8.60
C TRP A 130 3.20 19.14 8.77
N ASN A 131 3.52 20.42 8.86
CA ASN A 131 2.54 21.49 8.78
C ASN A 131 3.18 22.74 8.15
N PRO A 132 2.73 23.19 6.96
CA PRO A 132 3.29 24.38 6.31
C PRO A 132 3.21 25.66 7.15
N ARG A 133 2.22 25.75 8.06
CA ARG A 133 1.99 26.92 8.93
C ARG A 133 2.67 26.80 10.29
N LYS A 134 2.96 25.58 10.75
CA LYS A 134 3.51 25.32 12.08
C LYS A 134 4.83 24.57 11.96
N LYS A 135 5.90 25.22 12.40
CA LYS A 135 7.25 24.67 12.30
C LYS A 135 7.42 23.51 13.28
N SER A 136 7.68 22.32 12.75
CA SER A 136 8.05 21.16 13.54
C SER A 136 9.43 21.37 14.18
N PRO A 137 9.67 20.87 15.41
CA PRO A 137 10.99 20.85 16.00
C PRO A 137 12.06 20.19 15.12
N LEU A 138 11.70 19.19 14.31
CA LEU A 138 12.64 18.50 13.42
C LEU A 138 13.18 19.42 12.31
N ILE A 139 12.38 20.37 11.81
CA ILE A 139 12.79 21.34 10.77
C ILE A 139 13.72 22.40 11.37
N GLN A 140 13.61 22.68 12.67
CA GLN A 140 14.45 23.65 13.37
C GLN A 140 15.82 23.09 13.75
N VAL A 141 16.13 21.84 13.41
CA VAL A 141 17.44 21.23 13.67
C VAL A 141 18.15 20.99 12.33
N HIS A 142 19.40 21.44 12.25
CA HIS A 142 20.31 21.05 11.20
C HIS A 142 21.03 19.77 11.64
N TRP A 143 20.57 18.63 11.13
CA TRP A 143 21.09 17.32 11.48
C TRP A 143 22.49 17.08 10.92
N LEU A 144 23.30 16.28 11.60
CA LEU A 144 24.53 15.77 11.00
C LEU A 144 24.19 14.83 9.85
N ARG A 145 23.24 13.91 10.11
CA ARG A 145 22.82 12.90 9.15
C ARG A 145 21.33 12.62 9.28
N ILE A 146 20.68 12.41 8.14
CA ILE A 146 19.34 11.82 8.06
C ILE A 146 19.44 10.49 7.34
N MET A 147 18.85 9.44 7.91
CA MET A 147 18.81 8.09 7.34
C MET A 147 17.35 7.65 7.25
N LEU A 148 16.90 7.29 6.04
CA LEU A 148 15.57 6.73 5.81
C LEU A 148 15.72 5.24 5.52
N ASP A 149 15.21 4.40 6.40
CA ASP A 149 15.13 2.96 6.18
C ASP A 149 13.84 2.60 5.43
N GLU A 150 13.87 1.59 4.58
CA GLU A 150 12.81 1.31 3.59
C GLU A 150 12.36 2.56 2.83
N GLY A 151 13.33 3.35 2.38
CA GLY A 151 13.11 4.66 1.76
C GLY A 151 12.31 4.62 0.46
N HIS A 152 12.16 3.46 -0.18
CA HIS A 152 11.29 3.27 -1.36
C HIS A 152 9.84 3.67 -1.08
N THR A 153 9.41 3.66 0.18
CA THR A 153 8.09 4.13 0.59
C THR A 153 7.87 5.61 0.27
N LEU A 154 8.91 6.42 0.05
CA LEU A 154 8.76 7.81 -0.43
C LEU A 154 8.34 7.87 -1.91
N GLY A 155 8.76 6.89 -2.72
CA GLY A 155 8.47 6.83 -4.15
C GLY A 155 7.11 6.21 -4.50
N SER A 156 6.40 5.63 -3.52
CA SER A 156 5.14 4.92 -3.76
C SER A 156 3.96 5.83 -4.12
N SER A 157 4.12 7.15 -4.04
CA SER A 157 3.12 8.12 -4.50
C SER A 157 3.82 9.30 -5.15
N LEU A 158 3.45 9.62 -6.39
CA LEU A 158 3.86 10.85 -7.08
C LEU A 158 3.21 12.10 -6.45
N SER A 159 2.22 11.93 -5.56
CA SER A 159 1.62 13.04 -4.83
C SER A 159 2.53 13.53 -3.69
N LEU A 160 2.50 14.84 -3.45
CA LEU A 160 3.19 15.53 -2.35
C LEU A 160 2.59 15.11 -0.99
N THR A 161 2.87 13.88 -0.57
CA THR A 161 2.45 13.40 0.75
C THR A 161 3.15 14.20 1.86
N ASN A 162 2.46 14.40 2.99
CA ASN A 162 3.04 15.05 4.18
C ASN A 162 4.38 14.43 4.58
N LYS A 163 4.47 13.09 4.52
CA LYS A 163 5.71 12.33 4.76
C LYS A 163 6.85 12.77 3.84
N PHE A 164 6.58 12.83 2.54
CA PHE A 164 7.58 13.21 1.53
C PHE A 164 8.00 14.67 1.70
N GLN A 165 7.02 15.57 1.84
CA GLN A 165 7.27 16.99 2.04
C GLN A 165 8.15 17.23 3.28
N MET A 166 7.82 16.59 4.41
CA MET A 166 8.64 16.67 5.61
C MET A 166 10.06 16.17 5.39
N ALA A 167 10.23 14.97 4.81
CA ALA A 167 11.56 14.38 4.60
C ALA A 167 12.46 15.28 3.74
N VAL A 168 11.91 15.91 2.69
CA VAL A 168 12.64 16.83 1.81
C VAL A 168 12.97 18.15 2.52
N SER A 169 12.07 18.66 3.37
CA SER A 169 12.24 19.94 4.07
C SER A 169 13.19 19.91 5.27
N LEU A 170 13.52 18.74 5.79
CA LEU A 170 14.55 18.63 6.84
C LEU A 170 15.90 19.12 6.33
N THR A 171 16.73 19.70 7.20
CA THR A 171 18.07 20.18 6.85
C THR A 171 19.14 19.26 7.44
N ALA A 172 20.11 18.81 6.64
CA ALA A 172 21.17 17.94 7.09
C ALA A 172 22.45 18.04 6.27
N SER A 173 23.60 17.74 6.88
CA SER A 173 24.89 17.66 6.18
C SER A 173 25.05 16.39 5.34
N SER A 174 24.33 15.32 5.68
CA SER A 174 24.40 14.04 4.97
C SER A 174 23.05 13.35 4.95
N ARG A 175 22.71 12.75 3.80
CA ARG A 175 21.44 12.05 3.60
C ARG A 175 21.69 10.64 3.10
N TRP A 176 21.04 9.67 3.73
CA TRP A 176 21.11 8.27 3.37
C TRP A 176 19.72 7.72 3.15
N LEU A 177 19.59 6.93 2.09
CA LEU A 177 18.40 6.18 1.78
C LEU A 177 18.76 4.70 1.72
N LEU A 178 18.22 3.92 2.64
CA LEU A 178 18.42 2.49 2.73
C LEU A 178 17.15 1.82 2.19
N THR A 179 17.31 1.00 1.16
CA THR A 179 16.20 0.21 0.59
C THR A 179 16.74 -1.01 -0.12
N GLY A 180 16.09 -2.16 0.09
CA GLY A 180 16.41 -3.37 -0.68
C GLY A 180 15.96 -3.29 -2.14
N THR A 181 14.92 -2.49 -2.42
CA THR A 181 14.32 -2.34 -3.75
C THR A 181 13.92 -0.88 -3.98
N PRO A 182 14.75 -0.06 -4.66
CA PRO A 182 14.44 1.36 -4.88
C PRO A 182 13.22 1.55 -5.80
N THR A 183 12.97 0.59 -6.69
CA THR A 183 11.72 0.42 -7.41
C THR A 183 10.91 -0.71 -6.76
N PRO A 184 9.67 -0.47 -6.30
CA PRO A 184 8.81 -1.52 -5.73
C PRO A 184 8.58 -2.65 -6.74
N ASN A 185 8.53 -3.91 -6.30
CA ASN A 185 8.20 -5.06 -7.15
C ASN A 185 6.69 -5.14 -7.46
N THR A 186 6.18 -4.19 -8.22
CA THR A 186 4.80 -4.19 -8.72
C THR A 186 4.79 -4.26 -10.25
N PRO A 187 3.78 -4.84 -10.91
CA PRO A 187 3.69 -4.88 -12.38
C PRO A 187 3.81 -3.51 -13.06
N ASN A 188 3.50 -2.43 -12.32
CA ASN A 188 3.61 -1.04 -12.73
C ASN A 188 4.81 -0.35 -12.06
N SER A 189 5.91 -1.06 -11.78
CA SER A 189 7.12 -0.50 -11.19
C SER A 189 7.77 0.47 -12.17
N GLN A 190 7.28 1.70 -12.14
CA GLN A 190 7.68 2.75 -13.04
C GLN A 190 8.97 3.37 -12.54
N LEU A 191 9.87 3.65 -13.48
CA LEU A 191 11.09 4.41 -13.24
C LEU A 191 10.80 5.73 -12.50
N SER A 192 9.60 6.29 -12.68
CA SER A 192 9.07 7.46 -11.97
C SER A 192 9.23 7.44 -10.45
N HIS A 193 9.27 6.26 -9.81
CA HIS A 193 9.46 6.12 -8.36
C HIS A 193 10.86 6.51 -7.87
N LEU A 194 11.86 6.59 -8.76
CA LEU A 194 13.21 7.01 -8.38
C LEU A 194 13.33 8.52 -8.17
N GLN A 195 12.52 9.34 -8.85
CA GLN A 195 12.63 10.79 -8.79
C GLN A 195 12.41 11.35 -7.37
N PRO A 196 11.39 10.91 -6.61
CA PRO A 196 11.24 11.32 -5.21
C PRO A 196 12.43 10.94 -4.33
N LEU A 197 13.09 9.80 -4.59
CA LEU A 197 14.27 9.37 -3.85
C LEU A 197 15.45 10.33 -4.11
N LEU A 198 15.67 10.69 -5.37
CA LEU A 198 16.69 11.67 -5.78
C LEU A 198 16.39 13.06 -5.20
N LYS A 199 15.11 13.45 -5.18
CA LYS A 199 14.66 14.70 -4.56
C LYS A 199 14.91 14.73 -3.06
N PHE A 200 14.73 13.61 -2.37
CA PHE A 200 15.10 13.53 -0.95
C PHE A 200 16.61 13.71 -0.77
N LEU A 201 17.43 13.12 -1.64
CA LEU A 201 18.89 13.23 -1.62
C LEU A 201 19.41 14.62 -2.03
N HIS A 202 18.54 15.54 -2.45
CA HIS A 202 18.89 16.85 -3.02
C HIS A 202 19.82 16.71 -4.21
N GLU A 203 19.50 15.78 -5.12
CA GLU A 203 20.19 15.66 -6.39
C GLU A 203 19.81 16.83 -7.32
N GLU A 204 20.81 17.64 -7.68
CA GLU A 204 20.63 18.97 -8.26
C GLU A 204 19.95 18.97 -9.63
N VAL A 205 20.20 17.94 -10.46
CA VAL A 205 19.80 17.96 -11.87
C VAL A 205 18.40 17.38 -12.07
N TYR A 206 18.16 16.20 -11.53
CA TYR A 206 16.97 15.38 -11.74
C TYR A 206 16.11 15.25 -10.47
N GLY A 207 16.73 15.30 -9.29
CA GLY A 207 16.02 15.30 -8.01
C GLY A 207 15.21 16.58 -7.78
N ASP A 208 15.83 17.73 -7.99
CA ASP A 208 15.17 19.02 -7.76
C ASP A 208 14.29 19.49 -8.92
N ASN A 209 14.57 19.01 -10.14
CA ASN A 209 13.85 19.40 -11.35
C ASN A 209 13.16 18.21 -12.04
N LEU A 210 11.86 18.06 -11.77
CA LEU A 210 11.02 17.02 -12.37
C LEU A 210 10.98 17.09 -13.91
N LYS A 211 11.01 18.29 -14.50
CA LYS A 211 10.99 18.45 -15.97
C LYS A 211 12.26 17.89 -16.60
N PHE A 212 13.40 18.08 -15.96
CA PHE A 212 14.68 17.54 -16.43
C PHE A 212 14.74 16.02 -16.25
N TRP A 213 14.19 15.49 -15.16
CA TRP A 213 14.02 14.04 -14.99
C TRP A 213 13.16 13.44 -16.11
N GLU A 214 12.01 14.04 -16.38
CA GLU A 214 11.08 13.55 -17.40
C GLU A 214 11.70 13.55 -18.80
N ALA A 215 12.25 14.70 -19.22
CA ALA A 215 12.80 14.86 -20.56
C ALA A 215 14.15 14.15 -20.74
N GLY A 216 14.97 14.09 -19.69
CA GLY A 216 16.34 13.58 -19.75
C GLY A 216 16.46 12.09 -19.53
N ILE A 217 15.58 11.50 -18.71
CA ILE A 217 15.66 10.09 -18.29
C ILE A 217 14.34 9.35 -18.54
N LEU A 218 13.21 9.79 -17.96
CA LEU A 218 11.98 8.99 -17.94
C LEU A 218 11.43 8.70 -19.34
N ARG A 219 11.09 9.75 -20.11
CA ARG A 219 10.49 9.57 -21.45
C ARG A 219 11.45 8.90 -22.43
N PRO A 220 12.76 9.25 -22.49
CA PRO A 220 13.70 8.53 -23.34
C PRO A 220 13.84 7.05 -22.95
N PHE A 221 13.84 6.73 -21.65
CA PHE A 221 13.91 5.34 -21.20
C PHE A 221 12.64 4.55 -21.55
N GLU A 222 11.45 5.14 -21.37
CA GLU A 222 10.17 4.53 -21.76
C GLU A 222 10.04 4.35 -23.27
N ALA A 223 10.68 5.22 -24.06
CA ALA A 223 10.79 5.10 -25.51
C ALA A 223 11.94 4.20 -25.98
N GLU A 224 12.61 3.49 -25.05
CA GLU A 224 13.73 2.57 -25.33
C GLU A 224 14.95 3.22 -26.04
N ILE A 225 15.16 4.51 -25.79
CA ILE A 225 16.29 5.30 -26.33
C ILE A 225 17.54 5.08 -25.45
N GLU A 226 18.68 4.73 -26.07
CA GLU A 226 19.91 4.35 -25.37
C GLU A 226 20.50 5.49 -24.52
N GLU A 227 20.36 6.74 -24.95
CA GLU A 227 20.79 7.91 -24.19
C GLU A 227 20.06 8.04 -22.84
N GLY A 228 18.76 7.68 -22.80
CA GLY A 228 17.97 7.67 -21.57
C GLY A 228 18.49 6.64 -20.57
N ARG A 229 18.78 5.44 -21.08
CA ARG A 229 19.37 4.34 -20.30
C ARG A 229 20.76 4.69 -19.79
N SER A 230 21.63 5.25 -20.64
CA SER A 230 23.00 5.62 -20.27
C SER A 230 23.02 6.68 -19.17
N ARG A 231 22.19 7.73 -19.28
CA ARG A 231 22.06 8.76 -18.23
C ARG A 231 21.58 8.18 -16.91
N LEU A 232 20.58 7.30 -16.94
CA LEU A 232 20.09 6.61 -15.74
C LEU A 232 21.20 5.80 -15.07
N LEU A 233 21.98 5.03 -15.85
CA LEU A 233 23.07 4.24 -15.31
C LEU A 233 24.16 5.10 -14.68
N GLN A 234 24.58 6.18 -15.34
CA GLN A 234 25.57 7.12 -14.80
C GLN A 234 25.09 7.77 -13.50
N LEU A 235 23.81 8.17 -13.45
CA LEU A 235 23.20 8.73 -12.26
C LEU A 235 23.20 7.72 -11.10
N LEU A 236 22.74 6.51 -11.35
CA LEU A 236 22.70 5.46 -10.34
C LEU A 236 24.11 5.07 -9.87
N GLN A 237 25.11 5.02 -10.75
CA GLN A 237 26.50 4.75 -10.36
C GLN A 237 27.07 5.80 -9.40
N ARG A 238 26.62 7.05 -9.49
CA ARG A 238 27.09 8.14 -8.62
C ARG A 238 26.42 8.12 -7.24
N TYR A 239 25.14 7.77 -7.16
CA TYR A 239 24.34 7.90 -5.94
C TYR A 239 23.99 6.57 -5.26
N MET A 240 24.13 5.44 -5.96
CA MET A 240 23.72 4.13 -5.47
C MET A 240 24.91 3.20 -5.28
N ILE A 241 25.00 2.62 -4.08
CA ILE A 241 25.85 1.48 -3.79
C ILE A 241 24.93 0.28 -3.61
N CYS A 242 25.10 -0.76 -4.43
CA CYS A 242 24.25 -1.94 -4.42
C CYS A 242 25.09 -3.22 -4.53
N SER A 243 24.85 -4.17 -3.63
CA SER A 243 25.42 -5.52 -3.67
C SER A 243 24.29 -6.51 -3.92
N ARG A 244 24.48 -7.43 -4.87
CA ARG A 244 23.49 -8.45 -5.24
C ARG A 244 23.82 -9.75 -4.54
N LYS A 245 22.82 -10.61 -4.36
CA LYS A 245 23.04 -11.96 -3.78
C LYS A 245 24.08 -12.78 -4.54
N LYS A 246 24.20 -12.59 -5.87
CA LYS A 246 25.24 -13.27 -6.67
C LYS A 246 26.67 -12.80 -6.39
N ASP A 247 26.82 -11.61 -5.79
CA ASP A 247 28.12 -11.08 -5.39
C ASP A 247 28.57 -11.72 -4.04
N LEU A 248 27.67 -12.44 -3.35
CA LEU A 248 27.93 -13.14 -2.09
C LEU A 248 28.23 -14.62 -2.37
N ARG A 249 29.48 -15.04 -2.15
CA ARG A 249 29.99 -16.39 -2.51
C ARG A 249 29.40 -17.55 -1.69
N MET A 250 28.83 -17.27 -0.52
CA MET A 250 28.43 -18.30 0.45
C MET A 250 26.92 -18.53 0.55
N ILE A 251 26.10 -17.85 -0.26
CA ILE A 251 24.63 -18.02 -0.21
C ILE A 251 24.25 -19.24 -1.05
N PRO A 252 23.59 -20.26 -0.46
CA PRO A 252 23.06 -21.38 -1.23
C PRO A 252 22.10 -20.92 -2.34
N PRO A 253 21.99 -21.64 -3.47
CA PRO A 253 21.05 -21.27 -4.52
C PRO A 253 19.62 -21.20 -3.99
N CYS A 254 18.85 -20.22 -4.45
CA CYS A 254 17.43 -20.10 -4.10
C CYS A 254 16.66 -21.26 -4.75
N ILE A 255 16.19 -22.20 -3.94
CA ILE A 255 15.37 -23.33 -4.41
C ILE A 255 13.91 -22.87 -4.46
N LYS A 256 13.35 -22.76 -5.66
CA LYS A 256 11.93 -22.48 -5.88
C LYS A 256 11.20 -23.77 -6.22
N LYS A 257 10.21 -24.15 -5.41
CA LYS A 257 9.34 -25.31 -5.68
C LYS A 257 7.90 -24.83 -5.81
N SER A 258 7.38 -24.87 -7.02
CA SER A 258 5.95 -24.65 -7.28
C SER A 258 5.19 -25.94 -7.02
N THR A 259 4.10 -25.87 -6.27
CA THR A 259 3.21 -27.02 -6.04
C THR A 259 1.77 -26.64 -6.36
N TYR A 260 1.12 -27.46 -7.16
CA TYR A 260 -0.30 -27.34 -7.45
C TYR A 260 -1.09 -28.00 -6.33
N ILE A 261 -2.13 -27.32 -5.85
CA ILE A 261 -2.96 -27.77 -4.74
C ILE A 261 -4.39 -27.85 -5.24
N ASN A 262 -5.01 -29.02 -5.09
CA ASN A 262 -6.41 -29.21 -5.43
C ASN A 262 -7.32 -28.54 -4.40
N PHE A 263 -8.47 -28.03 -4.86
CA PHE A 263 -9.46 -27.51 -3.93
C PHE A 263 -10.09 -28.61 -3.08
N VAL A 264 -10.26 -28.34 -1.79
CA VAL A 264 -11.11 -29.16 -0.91
C VAL A 264 -12.56 -28.88 -1.32
N PRO A 265 -13.49 -29.86 -1.28
CA PRO A 265 -14.84 -29.69 -1.83
C PRO A 265 -15.57 -28.40 -1.40
N ARG A 266 -15.50 -28.03 -0.11
CA ARG A 266 -16.14 -26.79 0.38
C ARG A 266 -15.55 -25.52 -0.27
N HIS A 267 -14.23 -25.52 -0.48
CA HIS A 267 -13.49 -24.42 -1.06
C HIS A 267 -13.75 -24.33 -2.56
N ALA A 268 -13.81 -25.48 -3.25
CA ALA A 268 -14.19 -25.56 -4.66
C ALA A 268 -15.59 -24.99 -4.90
N ARG A 269 -16.58 -25.36 -4.05
CA ARG A 269 -17.95 -24.85 -4.16
C ARG A 269 -17.99 -23.32 -4.10
N SER A 270 -17.38 -22.73 -3.08
CA SER A 270 -17.40 -21.27 -2.91
C SER A 270 -16.64 -20.52 -4.02
N TYR A 271 -15.52 -21.08 -4.51
CA TYR A 271 -14.82 -20.54 -5.67
C TYR A 271 -15.68 -20.61 -6.94
N ASN A 272 -16.33 -21.75 -7.18
CA ASN A 272 -17.14 -21.97 -8.38
C ASN A 272 -18.38 -21.05 -8.40
N GLU A 273 -19.05 -20.81 -7.27
CA GLU A 273 -20.18 -19.87 -7.18
C GLU A 273 -19.77 -18.45 -7.62
N LEU A 274 -18.58 -18.00 -7.19
CA LEU A 274 -18.04 -16.71 -7.59
C LEU A 274 -17.73 -16.68 -9.10
N VAL A 275 -17.10 -17.73 -9.62
CA VAL A 275 -16.79 -17.84 -11.05
C VAL A 275 -18.07 -17.89 -11.88
N GLU A 276 -19.12 -18.60 -11.42
CA GLU A 276 -20.42 -18.62 -12.08
C GLU A 276 -21.04 -17.22 -12.18
N SER A 277 -20.98 -16.41 -11.12
CA SER A 277 -21.42 -15.00 -11.15
C SER A 277 -20.67 -14.18 -12.20
N VAL A 278 -19.34 -14.30 -12.24
CA VAL A 278 -18.50 -13.61 -13.25
C VAL A 278 -18.89 -14.02 -14.66
N ARG A 279 -19.01 -15.32 -14.91
CA ARG A 279 -19.36 -15.85 -16.24
C ARG A 279 -20.77 -15.43 -16.64
N ARG A 280 -21.73 -15.44 -15.69
CA ARG A 280 -23.11 -15.00 -15.91
C ARG A 280 -23.17 -13.54 -16.32
N ASN A 281 -22.46 -12.64 -15.61
CA ASN A 281 -22.39 -11.23 -16.02
C ASN A 281 -21.83 -11.08 -17.43
N ILE A 282 -20.72 -11.75 -17.77
CA ILE A 282 -20.10 -11.62 -19.09
C ILE A 282 -21.05 -12.13 -20.19
N LEU A 283 -21.74 -13.26 -19.97
CA LEU A 283 -22.65 -13.80 -20.97
C LEU A 283 -23.95 -12.98 -21.09
N LEU A 284 -24.55 -12.56 -19.97
CA LEU A 284 -25.82 -11.81 -20.00
C LEU A 284 -25.65 -10.34 -20.38
N ALA A 285 -24.43 -9.78 -20.25
CA ALA A 285 -24.08 -8.49 -20.84
C ALA A 285 -23.85 -8.63 -22.35
N ASP A 286 -24.94 -8.85 -23.09
CA ASP A 286 -24.98 -8.97 -24.55
C ASP A 286 -24.04 -10.03 -25.13
N TRP A 287 -23.99 -11.20 -24.51
CA TRP A 287 -23.31 -12.37 -25.06
C TRP A 287 -21.79 -12.17 -25.24
N ASN A 288 -21.13 -11.68 -24.19
CA ASN A 288 -19.70 -11.33 -24.14
C ASN A 288 -19.33 -10.04 -24.90
N ASP A 289 -20.29 -9.13 -25.13
CA ASP A 289 -19.98 -7.85 -25.80
C ASP A 289 -19.23 -6.89 -24.85
N PRO A 290 -17.99 -6.48 -25.18
CA PRO A 290 -17.24 -5.52 -24.36
C PRO A 290 -17.80 -4.09 -24.42
N SER A 291 -18.70 -3.79 -25.36
CA SER A 291 -19.36 -2.49 -25.49
C SER A 291 -20.50 -2.30 -24.48
N HIS A 292 -21.13 -3.38 -23.99
CA HIS A 292 -22.23 -3.29 -23.03
C HIS A 292 -21.76 -2.59 -21.74
N VAL A 293 -22.56 -1.65 -21.24
CA VAL A 293 -22.15 -0.76 -20.14
C VAL A 293 -21.88 -1.50 -18.83
N GLU A 294 -22.54 -2.64 -18.61
CA GLU A 294 -22.40 -3.46 -17.40
C GLU A 294 -21.45 -4.66 -17.57
N SER A 295 -20.90 -4.87 -18.77
CA SER A 295 -19.99 -5.98 -19.04
C SER A 295 -18.69 -5.81 -18.24
N LEU A 296 -18.26 -6.86 -17.54
CA LEU A 296 -16.94 -6.92 -16.92
C LEU A 296 -15.78 -6.75 -17.92
N LEU A 297 -16.03 -6.99 -19.21
CA LEU A 297 -15.08 -6.75 -20.30
C LEU A 297 -14.99 -5.27 -20.71
N ASN A 298 -15.98 -4.45 -20.34
CA ASN A 298 -15.98 -3.02 -20.65
C ASN A 298 -14.84 -2.29 -19.91
N SER A 299 -14.08 -1.47 -20.63
CA SER A 299 -12.96 -0.72 -20.06
C SER A 299 -13.39 0.24 -18.95
N LYS A 300 -14.61 0.79 -19.04
CA LYS A 300 -15.19 1.71 -18.04
C LYS A 300 -15.53 1.01 -16.72
N GLN A 301 -15.80 -0.30 -16.74
CA GLN A 301 -16.14 -1.11 -15.57
C GLN A 301 -14.92 -1.56 -14.74
N TRP A 302 -13.77 -0.87 -14.86
CA TRP A 302 -12.52 -1.28 -14.23
C TRP A 302 -12.60 -1.44 -12.71
N LYS A 303 -13.42 -0.63 -12.02
CA LYS A 303 -13.59 -0.73 -10.56
C LYS A 303 -14.26 -2.06 -10.18
N PHE A 304 -15.38 -2.37 -10.83
CA PHE A 304 -16.14 -3.60 -10.60
C PHE A 304 -15.35 -4.83 -11.05
N ARG A 305 -14.65 -4.76 -12.19
CA ARG A 305 -13.72 -5.80 -12.65
C ARG A 305 -12.60 -6.06 -11.63
N ASN A 306 -11.96 -5.02 -11.11
CA ASN A 306 -10.90 -5.18 -10.12
C ASN A 306 -11.42 -5.77 -8.81
N ALA A 307 -12.59 -5.35 -8.34
CA ALA A 307 -13.24 -5.92 -7.16
C ALA A 307 -13.53 -7.42 -7.36
N THR A 308 -14.13 -7.77 -8.48
CA THR A 308 -14.44 -9.16 -8.86
C THR A 308 -13.20 -10.03 -8.92
N ILE A 309 -12.15 -9.59 -9.63
CA ILE A 309 -10.87 -10.33 -9.72
C ILE A 309 -10.22 -10.48 -8.33
N ASN A 310 -10.28 -9.45 -7.49
CA ASN A 310 -9.75 -9.51 -6.13
C ASN A 310 -10.53 -10.54 -5.30
N ASN A 311 -11.85 -10.59 -5.41
CA ASN A 311 -12.68 -11.61 -4.74
C ASN A 311 -12.31 -13.03 -5.22
N VAL A 312 -12.09 -13.22 -6.53
CA VAL A 312 -11.64 -14.52 -7.08
C VAL A 312 -10.29 -14.91 -6.49
N ARG A 313 -9.34 -13.97 -6.44
CA ARG A 313 -8.01 -14.20 -5.85
C ARG A 313 -8.07 -14.50 -4.35
N LEU A 314 -8.92 -13.79 -3.61
CA LEU A 314 -9.12 -14.01 -2.17
C LEU A 314 -9.72 -15.39 -1.90
N SER A 315 -10.73 -15.78 -2.68
CA SER A 315 -11.34 -17.11 -2.57
C SER A 315 -10.30 -18.21 -2.73
N CYS A 316 -9.38 -18.14 -3.70
CA CYS A 316 -8.27 -19.08 -3.86
C CYS A 316 -7.32 -19.21 -2.65
N CYS A 317 -7.29 -18.22 -1.76
CA CYS A 317 -6.34 -18.16 -0.64
C CYS A 317 -6.94 -18.62 0.68
N VAL A 318 -8.20 -18.28 0.92
CA VAL A 318 -8.87 -18.39 2.23
C VAL A 318 -10.21 -19.06 2.01
N ALA A 319 -10.54 -20.05 2.83
CA ALA A 319 -11.89 -20.57 2.82
C ALA A 319 -12.82 -19.49 3.38
N GLY A 320 -13.90 -19.23 2.66
CA GLY A 320 -14.91 -18.25 3.05
C GLY A 320 -16.20 -18.59 2.33
N HIS A 321 -17.13 -17.67 2.39
CA HIS A 321 -18.36 -17.76 1.63
C HIS A 321 -18.71 -16.39 1.10
N ILE A 322 -19.48 -16.40 0.03
CA ILE A 322 -20.16 -15.22 -0.46
C ILE A 322 -21.65 -15.48 -0.32
N LYS A 323 -22.38 -14.52 0.24
CA LYS A 323 -23.83 -14.60 0.22
C LYS A 323 -24.25 -14.04 -1.13
N MET A 324 -24.73 -14.93 -2.00
CA MET A 324 -25.49 -14.52 -3.16
C MET A 324 -26.93 -14.37 -2.70
N THR A 325 -27.39 -13.11 -2.62
CA THR A 325 -28.78 -12.81 -2.36
C THR A 325 -29.46 -12.36 -3.64
N ASP A 326 -30.76 -12.61 -3.74
CA ASP A 326 -31.61 -11.95 -4.73
C ASP A 326 -31.36 -10.43 -4.68
N ALA A 327 -31.26 -9.80 -5.84
CA ALA A 327 -31.24 -8.36 -5.94
C ALA A 327 -32.66 -7.80 -5.78
N GLY A 328 -33.11 -7.62 -4.53
CA GLY A 328 -34.40 -6.98 -4.27
C GLY A 328 -35.58 -7.90 -4.53
N GLN A 329 -36.37 -7.62 -5.58
CA GLN A 329 -37.60 -8.33 -5.93
C GLN A 329 -37.51 -9.00 -7.32
N ASP A 330 -36.32 -9.00 -7.94
CA ASP A 330 -36.07 -9.42 -9.32
C ASP A 330 -36.53 -10.85 -9.62
N ILE A 331 -36.33 -11.82 -8.71
CA ILE A 331 -36.85 -13.19 -8.96
C ILE A 331 -38.37 -13.16 -9.10
N LYS A 332 -39.08 -12.33 -8.32
CA LYS A 332 -40.53 -12.22 -8.45
C LYS A 332 -40.92 -11.54 -9.76
N GLU A 333 -40.20 -10.51 -10.20
CA GLU A 333 -40.43 -9.87 -11.50
C GLU A 333 -40.29 -10.90 -12.63
N THR A 334 -39.20 -11.69 -12.63
CA THR A 334 -39.05 -12.81 -13.58
C THR A 334 -40.21 -13.81 -13.49
N MET A 335 -40.68 -14.15 -12.29
CA MET A 335 -41.80 -15.07 -12.14
C MET A 335 -43.12 -14.46 -12.63
N ASP A 336 -43.33 -13.16 -12.45
CA ASP A 336 -44.49 -12.43 -12.93
C ASP A 336 -44.48 -12.37 -14.48
N ASP A 337 -43.32 -12.13 -15.11
CA ASP A 337 -43.14 -12.21 -16.57
C ASP A 337 -43.46 -13.60 -17.14
N LEU A 338 -43.06 -14.66 -16.43
CA LEU A 338 -43.40 -16.03 -16.81
C LEU A 338 -44.91 -16.29 -16.72
N VAL A 339 -45.59 -15.71 -15.73
CA VAL A 339 -47.05 -15.81 -15.57
C VAL A 339 -47.77 -15.09 -16.71
N GLU A 340 -47.31 -13.88 -17.09
CA GLU A 340 -47.80 -13.19 -18.28
C GLU A 340 -47.55 -14.00 -19.57
N GLY A 341 -46.43 -14.72 -19.63
CA GLY A 341 -46.09 -15.71 -20.66
C GLY A 341 -46.86 -17.04 -20.60
N GLY A 342 -47.89 -17.13 -19.75
CA GLY A 342 -48.79 -18.27 -19.66
C GLY A 342 -48.36 -19.40 -18.72
N LEU A 343 -47.53 -19.11 -17.72
CA LEU A 343 -47.31 -19.99 -16.56
C LEU A 343 -48.41 -19.77 -15.52
N ASP A 344 -49.01 -20.84 -15.00
CA ASP A 344 -50.02 -20.76 -13.95
C ASP A 344 -49.34 -20.76 -12.56
N ASP A 345 -49.63 -19.73 -11.76
CA ASP A 345 -49.02 -19.47 -10.45
C ASP A 345 -49.42 -20.50 -9.38
N SER A 346 -50.49 -21.26 -9.63
CA SER A 346 -50.95 -22.34 -8.75
C SER A 346 -50.25 -23.68 -9.01
N THR A 347 -49.40 -23.76 -10.04
CA THR A 347 -48.80 -25.02 -10.47
C THR A 347 -47.55 -25.39 -9.66
N PHE A 348 -47.26 -26.69 -9.63
CA PHE A 348 -45.98 -27.20 -9.15
C PHE A 348 -44.80 -26.67 -9.99
N GLU A 349 -45.01 -26.39 -11.28
CA GLU A 349 -43.99 -25.85 -12.16
C GLU A 349 -43.53 -24.46 -11.69
N TYR A 350 -44.47 -23.56 -11.35
CA TYR A 350 -44.17 -22.24 -10.79
C TYR A 350 -43.30 -22.35 -9.53
N SER A 351 -43.76 -23.15 -8.56
CA SER A 351 -43.03 -23.38 -7.30
C SER A 351 -41.66 -24.00 -7.54
N SER A 352 -41.53 -24.90 -8.53
CA SER A 352 -40.25 -25.53 -8.87
C SER A 352 -39.28 -24.52 -9.47
N ILE A 353 -39.72 -23.68 -10.41
CA ILE A 353 -38.86 -22.66 -11.05
C ILE A 353 -38.38 -21.65 -10.02
N GLN A 354 -39.29 -21.13 -9.20
CA GLN A 354 -38.95 -20.16 -8.14
C GLN A 354 -37.89 -20.73 -7.17
N ASN A 355 -38.09 -21.97 -6.70
CA ASN A 355 -37.12 -22.63 -5.83
C ASN A 355 -35.75 -22.84 -6.51
N CYS A 356 -35.74 -23.15 -7.81
CA CYS A 356 -34.51 -23.31 -8.58
C CYS A 356 -33.74 -21.99 -8.74
N LEU A 357 -34.44 -20.85 -8.93
CA LEU A 357 -33.80 -19.54 -8.99
C LEU A 357 -33.20 -19.12 -7.63
N ILE A 358 -33.90 -19.44 -6.53
CA ILE A 358 -33.43 -19.12 -5.17
C ILE A 358 -32.23 -19.98 -4.77
N SER A 359 -32.32 -21.29 -4.95
CA SER A 359 -31.38 -22.27 -4.35
C SER A 359 -30.45 -22.98 -5.33
N GLY A 360 -30.64 -22.77 -6.64
CA GLY A 360 -29.96 -23.54 -7.69
C GLY A 360 -30.66 -24.86 -8.01
N CYS A 361 -30.30 -25.48 -9.13
CA CYS A 361 -30.89 -26.75 -9.57
C CYS A 361 -29.97 -27.51 -10.53
N ASN A 362 -30.37 -28.73 -10.92
CA ASN A 362 -29.69 -29.44 -11.99
C ASN A 362 -30.13 -28.90 -13.35
N CYS A 363 -29.18 -28.66 -14.24
CA CYS A 363 -29.42 -28.27 -15.63
C CYS A 363 -30.26 -29.35 -16.34
N LYS A 364 -31.35 -28.96 -16.99
CA LYS A 364 -32.22 -29.90 -17.71
C LYS A 364 -31.53 -30.58 -18.90
N ARG A 365 -30.47 -29.99 -19.45
CA ARG A 365 -29.72 -30.55 -20.58
C ARG A 365 -28.58 -31.49 -20.16
N CYS A 366 -27.67 -31.04 -19.29
CA CYS A 366 -26.48 -31.82 -18.93
C CYS A 366 -26.58 -32.54 -17.58
N GLY A 367 -27.58 -32.24 -16.75
CA GLY A 367 -27.76 -32.84 -15.42
C GLY A 367 -26.85 -32.28 -14.33
N GLU A 368 -25.84 -31.48 -14.68
CA GLU A 368 -24.93 -30.85 -13.72
C GLU A 368 -25.67 -29.82 -12.85
N TRP A 369 -25.32 -29.79 -11.56
CA TRP A 369 -25.85 -28.81 -10.62
C TRP A 369 -25.27 -27.42 -10.89
N CYS A 370 -26.11 -26.40 -10.99
CA CYS A 370 -25.71 -25.00 -11.12
C CYS A 370 -26.36 -24.15 -10.03
N ARG A 371 -25.59 -23.21 -9.45
CA ARG A 371 -26.12 -22.31 -8.42
C ARG A 371 -27.05 -21.26 -9.01
N LEU A 372 -26.70 -20.76 -10.20
CA LEU A 372 -27.41 -19.67 -10.89
C LEU A 372 -27.92 -20.15 -12.27
N PRO A 373 -28.96 -21.01 -12.32
CA PRO A 373 -29.53 -21.44 -13.59
C PRO A 373 -30.04 -20.26 -14.42
N VAL A 374 -30.04 -20.44 -15.74
CA VAL A 374 -30.67 -19.53 -16.70
C VAL A 374 -32.04 -20.11 -17.03
N ILE A 375 -33.09 -19.32 -16.83
CA ILE A 375 -34.46 -19.68 -17.18
C ILE A 375 -34.73 -19.20 -18.62
N THR A 376 -35.06 -20.11 -19.53
CA THR A 376 -35.40 -19.72 -20.92
C THR A 376 -36.86 -19.25 -21.01
N PRO A 377 -37.25 -18.47 -22.04
CA PRO A 377 -38.65 -18.09 -22.28
C PRO A 377 -39.59 -19.30 -22.45
N CYS A 378 -39.08 -20.42 -22.96
CA CYS A 378 -39.77 -21.71 -23.00
C CYS A 378 -39.69 -22.53 -21.69
N ARG A 379 -39.33 -21.89 -20.57
CA ARG A 379 -39.34 -22.41 -19.19
C ARG A 379 -38.34 -23.52 -18.86
N HIS A 380 -37.31 -23.70 -19.68
CA HIS A 380 -36.24 -24.66 -19.38
C HIS A 380 -35.17 -24.00 -18.50
N LEU A 381 -34.82 -24.68 -17.40
CA LEU A 381 -33.71 -24.30 -16.53
C LEU A 381 -32.42 -24.94 -17.01
N LEU A 382 -31.48 -24.13 -17.50
CA LEU A 382 -30.24 -24.58 -18.10
C LEU A 382 -29.03 -23.96 -17.39
N CYS A 383 -27.89 -24.65 -17.36
CA CYS A 383 -26.65 -24.03 -16.94
C CYS A 383 -26.11 -23.07 -18.02
N LEU A 384 -25.26 -22.15 -17.60
CA LEU A 384 -24.67 -21.13 -18.47
C LEU A 384 -23.97 -21.71 -19.69
N ASP A 385 -23.23 -22.82 -19.49
CA ASP A 385 -22.53 -23.54 -20.57
C ASP A 385 -23.50 -24.10 -21.61
N CYS A 386 -24.64 -24.67 -21.17
CA CYS A 386 -25.63 -25.23 -22.08
C CYS A 386 -26.37 -24.16 -22.86
N VAL A 387 -26.66 -23.02 -22.23
CA VAL A 387 -27.28 -21.87 -22.90
C VAL A 387 -26.35 -21.27 -23.94
N ALA A 388 -25.06 -21.13 -23.63
CA ALA A 388 -24.08 -20.53 -24.52
C ALA A 388 -23.80 -21.32 -25.82
N LEU A 389 -24.32 -22.55 -25.96
CA LEU A 389 -24.13 -23.37 -27.16
C LEU A 389 -24.84 -22.82 -28.39
N ASP A 390 -25.96 -22.10 -28.21
CA ASP A 390 -26.73 -21.51 -29.31
C ASP A 390 -27.41 -20.23 -28.80
N SER A 391 -27.08 -19.09 -29.41
CA SER A 391 -27.62 -17.79 -29.04
C SER A 391 -28.98 -17.48 -29.68
N GLU A 392 -29.46 -18.31 -30.60
CA GLU A 392 -30.69 -18.06 -31.37
C GLU A 392 -31.86 -18.94 -30.91
N ARG A 393 -31.60 -20.03 -30.18
CA ARG A 393 -32.66 -20.96 -29.72
C ARG A 393 -32.36 -21.67 -28.42
N CYS A 394 -33.42 -22.19 -27.81
CA CYS A 394 -33.32 -23.08 -26.66
C CYS A 394 -32.55 -24.35 -27.00
N THR A 395 -31.55 -24.64 -26.19
CA THR A 395 -30.67 -25.80 -26.38
C THR A 395 -31.20 -27.06 -25.69
N PHE A 396 -32.36 -27.01 -25.02
CA PHE A 396 -32.97 -28.22 -24.48
C PHE A 396 -33.38 -29.19 -25.63
N PRO A 397 -32.97 -30.47 -25.58
CA PRO A 397 -33.26 -31.42 -26.65
C PRO A 397 -34.78 -31.52 -26.96
N GLY A 398 -35.14 -31.30 -28.23
CA GLY A 398 -36.54 -31.38 -28.69
C GLY A 398 -37.39 -30.12 -28.48
N CYS A 399 -36.87 -29.06 -27.85
CA CYS A 399 -37.62 -27.82 -27.67
C CYS A 399 -37.69 -26.97 -28.94
N GLY A 400 -36.54 -26.56 -29.49
CA GLY A 400 -36.46 -25.80 -30.75
C GLY A 400 -37.02 -24.36 -30.71
N TYR A 401 -37.38 -23.84 -29.52
CA TYR A 401 -37.88 -22.48 -29.34
C TYR A 401 -36.84 -21.45 -29.80
N LEU A 402 -37.22 -20.55 -30.71
CA LEU A 402 -36.37 -19.46 -31.20
C LEU A 402 -36.51 -18.24 -30.30
N TYR A 403 -35.39 -17.65 -29.92
CA TYR A 403 -35.35 -16.43 -29.10
C TYR A 403 -35.71 -15.21 -29.93
N GLU A 404 -36.33 -14.22 -29.29
CA GLU A 404 -36.49 -12.88 -29.86
C GLU A 404 -35.13 -12.18 -29.92
N MET A 405 -34.58 -12.03 -31.13
CA MET A 405 -33.26 -11.44 -31.30
C MET A 405 -33.30 -9.90 -31.30
N GLN A 406 -32.45 -9.28 -30.49
CA GLN A 406 -32.18 -7.85 -30.55
C GLN A 406 -31.26 -7.52 -31.72
N THR A 407 -31.59 -6.47 -32.46
CA THR A 407 -30.81 -6.03 -33.63
C THR A 407 -29.58 -5.20 -33.23
N LEU A 408 -28.69 -4.95 -34.19
CA LEU A 408 -27.43 -4.21 -34.05
C LEU A 408 -27.59 -2.68 -33.87
N LEU A 409 -28.76 -2.22 -33.41
CA LEU A 409 -29.00 -0.81 -33.18
C LEU A 409 -28.39 -0.37 -31.84
N ALA A 410 -27.72 0.78 -31.85
CA ALA A 410 -27.15 1.37 -30.65
C ALA A 410 -28.25 1.76 -29.66
N ARG A 411 -28.00 1.48 -28.38
CA ARG A 411 -28.94 1.70 -27.27
C ARG A 411 -28.19 2.18 -26.02
N PRO A 412 -28.88 2.76 -25.01
CA PRO A 412 -28.22 3.28 -23.81
C PRO A 412 -27.30 2.27 -23.11
N GLU A 413 -27.76 1.02 -23.02
CA GLU A 413 -27.09 -0.12 -22.37
C GLU A 413 -25.98 -0.73 -23.24
N ASN A 414 -26.06 -0.59 -24.56
CA ASN A 414 -24.99 -0.96 -25.49
C ASN A 414 -24.86 0.05 -26.64
N PRO A 415 -23.94 1.02 -26.52
CA PRO A 415 -23.76 2.06 -27.53
C PRO A 415 -23.09 1.57 -28.81
N ASN A 416 -22.51 0.36 -28.84
CA ASN A 416 -21.80 -0.18 -29.99
C ASN A 416 -21.92 -1.72 -30.06
N PRO A 417 -23.14 -2.25 -30.29
CA PRO A 417 -23.40 -3.67 -30.27
C PRO A 417 -22.60 -4.40 -31.37
N LYS A 418 -22.02 -5.55 -31.02
CA LYS A 418 -21.16 -6.31 -31.94
C LYS A 418 -21.87 -7.37 -32.75
N TRP A 419 -22.93 -7.95 -32.19
CA TRP A 419 -23.74 -9.00 -32.82
C TRP A 419 -25.19 -8.93 -32.29
N PRO A 420 -26.15 -9.55 -32.99
CA PRO A 420 -27.48 -9.80 -32.44
C PRO A 420 -27.43 -10.67 -31.19
N VAL A 421 -28.33 -10.44 -30.24
CA VAL A 421 -28.38 -11.16 -28.95
C VAL A 421 -29.81 -11.58 -28.60
N PRO A 422 -30.03 -12.65 -27.84
CA PRO A 422 -31.38 -13.10 -27.47
C PRO A 422 -31.97 -12.20 -26.39
N LYS A 423 -32.82 -11.25 -26.81
CA LYS A 423 -33.38 -10.18 -26.00
C LYS A 423 -34.25 -10.75 -24.87
N ASP A 424 -35.24 -11.55 -25.25
CA ASP A 424 -36.19 -12.20 -24.35
C ASP A 424 -35.49 -13.09 -23.31
N LEU A 425 -34.42 -13.78 -23.71
CA LEU A 425 -33.63 -14.58 -22.79
C LEU A 425 -32.88 -13.72 -21.77
N ILE A 426 -32.24 -12.62 -22.21
CA ILE A 426 -31.43 -11.75 -21.37
C ILE A 426 -32.32 -10.96 -20.40
N GLU A 427 -33.41 -10.37 -20.89
CA GLU A 427 -34.34 -9.54 -20.11
C GLU A 427 -35.10 -10.37 -19.05
N LEU A 428 -35.38 -11.64 -19.32
CA LEU A 428 -36.06 -12.53 -18.37
C LEU A 428 -35.21 -12.89 -17.14
N GLN A 429 -33.90 -12.65 -17.15
CA GLN A 429 -33.03 -13.13 -16.08
C GLN A 429 -33.11 -12.27 -14.82
N PRO A 430 -33.24 -12.89 -13.62
CA PRO A 430 -33.11 -12.13 -12.38
C PRO A 430 -31.66 -11.72 -12.16
N SER A 431 -31.48 -10.57 -11.53
CA SER A 431 -30.17 -10.11 -11.06
C SER A 431 -29.86 -10.71 -9.69
N TYR A 432 -28.57 -10.89 -9.41
CA TYR A 432 -28.11 -11.40 -8.12
C TYR A 432 -27.10 -10.42 -7.53
N ASN A 433 -27.31 -10.04 -6.28
CA ASN A 433 -26.36 -9.23 -5.55
C ASN A 433 -25.25 -10.11 -4.98
N GLN A 434 -24.03 -9.68 -5.23
CA GLN A 434 -22.84 -10.25 -4.65
C GLN A 434 -22.45 -9.44 -3.41
N ASP A 435 -22.62 -10.02 -2.22
CA ASP A 435 -22.05 -9.45 -1.00
C ASP A 435 -20.50 -9.44 -1.06
N ASP A 436 -19.88 -8.59 -0.24
CA ASP A 436 -18.43 -8.63 -0.06
C ASP A 436 -17.98 -10.03 0.37
N TRP A 437 -16.86 -10.51 -0.21
CA TRP A 437 -16.27 -11.79 0.19
C TRP A 437 -16.02 -11.79 1.70
N ASN A 438 -16.62 -12.75 2.41
CA ASN A 438 -16.46 -12.89 3.85
C ASN A 438 -15.44 -14.00 4.16
N PRO A 439 -14.16 -13.64 4.39
CA PRO A 439 -13.13 -14.61 4.72
C PRO A 439 -13.32 -15.16 6.13
N ASP A 440 -13.39 -16.49 6.27
CA ASP A 440 -13.43 -17.14 7.58
C ASP A 440 -12.01 -17.33 8.12
N TRP A 441 -11.36 -16.23 8.53
CA TRP A 441 -9.97 -16.23 8.98
C TRP A 441 -9.70 -17.07 10.22
N GLN A 442 -10.72 -17.38 11.03
CA GLN A 442 -10.58 -18.05 12.31
C GLN A 442 -10.77 -19.57 12.20
N SER A 443 -11.52 -20.04 11.20
CA SER A 443 -11.78 -21.47 10.95
C SER A 443 -11.31 -21.94 9.55
N THR A 444 -10.29 -21.28 8.99
CA THR A 444 -9.84 -21.52 7.61
C THR A 444 -9.44 -22.99 7.38
N SER A 445 -10.29 -23.74 6.69
CA SER A 445 -10.00 -25.06 6.08
C SER A 445 -9.57 -24.87 4.61
N SER A 446 -8.90 -23.76 4.31
CA SER A 446 -8.53 -23.47 2.92
C SER A 446 -7.55 -24.52 2.44
N SER A 447 -7.61 -24.86 1.15
CA SER A 447 -6.70 -25.85 0.57
C SER A 447 -5.23 -25.51 0.83
N LYS A 448 -4.88 -24.21 0.82
CA LYS A 448 -3.52 -23.75 1.08
C LYS A 448 -3.14 -23.92 2.55
N VAL A 449 -4.03 -23.58 3.49
CA VAL A 449 -3.77 -23.74 4.93
C VAL A 449 -3.65 -25.22 5.28
N SER A 450 -4.55 -26.07 4.78
CA SER A 450 -4.48 -27.53 4.98
C SER A 450 -3.18 -28.12 4.42
N TYR A 451 -2.76 -27.68 3.23
CA TYR A 451 -1.49 -28.11 2.63
C TYR A 451 -0.27 -27.69 3.47
N LEU A 452 -0.22 -26.43 3.93
CA LEU A 452 0.86 -25.94 4.79
C LEU A 452 0.91 -26.68 6.14
N TYR A 453 -0.24 -26.94 6.74
CA TYR A 453 -0.33 -27.71 7.99
C TYR A 453 0.22 -29.13 7.80
N ASN A 454 -0.16 -29.82 6.71
CA ASN A 454 0.32 -31.16 6.40
C ASN A 454 1.84 -31.21 6.18
N ILE A 455 2.42 -30.22 5.50
CA ILE A 455 3.89 -30.12 5.37
C ILE A 455 4.56 -29.99 6.74
N ASN A 456 4.02 -29.14 7.61
CA ASN A 456 4.59 -28.93 8.94
C ASN A 456 4.47 -30.19 9.81
N ALA A 457 3.35 -30.92 9.75
CA ALA A 457 3.17 -32.18 10.46
C ALA A 457 4.15 -33.28 10.00
N VAL A 458 4.39 -33.38 8.69
CA VAL A 458 5.35 -34.34 8.10
C VAL A 458 6.80 -33.97 8.46
N ARG A 459 7.13 -32.67 8.52
CA ARG A 459 8.46 -32.21 8.93
C ARG A 459 8.73 -32.44 10.41
N ASN A 460 7.76 -32.17 11.27
CA ASN A 460 7.89 -32.38 12.72
C ASN A 460 8.00 -33.86 13.11
N SER A 461 7.50 -34.78 12.29
CA SER A 461 7.60 -36.23 12.52
C SER A 461 8.90 -36.86 11.98
N HIS A 462 9.60 -36.21 11.03
CA HIS A 462 10.88 -36.71 10.51
C HIS A 462 12.11 -36.00 11.07
N TYR A 463 12.00 -34.77 11.59
CA TYR A 463 13.13 -34.03 12.18
C TYR A 463 12.70 -33.19 13.39
N PRO A 464 12.66 -33.78 14.60
CA PRO A 464 12.20 -33.08 15.82
C PRO A 464 13.16 -32.00 16.35
N GLN A 465 14.34 -31.79 15.73
CA GLN A 465 15.36 -30.84 16.20
C GLN A 465 15.52 -29.56 15.35
N HIS A 466 14.68 -29.32 14.33
CA HIS A 466 14.75 -28.08 13.55
C HIS A 466 13.84 -26.96 14.13
N PRO A 467 14.24 -25.68 14.02
CA PRO A 467 13.51 -24.55 14.59
C PRO A 467 12.07 -24.42 14.03
N ARG A 468 11.16 -23.97 14.89
CA ARG A 468 9.71 -23.89 14.63
C ARG A 468 9.41 -22.91 13.50
N CYS A 469 8.68 -23.32 12.46
CA CYS A 469 8.21 -22.39 11.41
C CYS A 469 7.06 -21.52 11.95
N THR A 470 7.27 -20.21 12.04
CA THR A 470 6.24 -19.22 12.40
C THR A 470 5.54 -18.72 11.13
N LEU A 471 4.21 -18.88 11.08
CA LEU A 471 3.38 -18.29 10.03
C LEU A 471 3.08 -16.83 10.42
N GLN A 472 3.55 -15.86 9.63
CA GLN A 472 3.14 -14.46 9.75
C GLN A 472 2.32 -14.02 8.53
N LYS A 473 1.23 -13.29 8.78
CA LYS A 473 0.44 -12.63 7.72
C LYS A 473 1.24 -11.47 7.13
N SER A 474 1.53 -11.51 5.83
CA SER A 474 2.04 -10.33 5.13
C SER A 474 0.89 -9.38 4.78
N GLN A 475 1.18 -8.07 4.70
CA GLN A 475 0.22 -7.03 4.29
C GLN A 475 -0.32 -7.22 2.86
N ALA A 476 0.20 -8.17 2.08
CA ALA A 476 -0.20 -8.47 0.70
C ALA A 476 -1.00 -9.78 0.55
N GLY A 477 -1.50 -10.38 1.65
CA GLY A 477 -2.27 -11.62 1.59
C GLY A 477 -1.45 -12.87 1.23
N GLN A 478 -0.12 -12.80 1.29
CA GLN A 478 0.75 -13.96 1.16
C GLN A 478 0.99 -14.57 2.56
N LEU A 479 0.70 -15.86 2.71
CA LEU A 479 1.18 -16.68 3.82
C LEU A 479 2.65 -17.00 3.53
N LEU A 480 3.56 -16.39 4.30
CA LEU A 480 4.99 -16.69 4.28
C LEU A 480 5.30 -17.56 5.50
N CYS A 481 5.87 -18.75 5.28
CA CYS A 481 6.50 -19.54 6.35
C CYS A 481 7.97 -19.11 6.39
N TRP A 482 8.38 -18.49 7.49
CA TRP A 482 9.79 -18.19 7.74
C TRP A 482 10.41 -19.37 8.49
N ILE A 483 11.57 -19.82 8.01
CA ILE A 483 12.45 -20.72 8.75
C ILE A 483 13.44 -19.80 9.47
N GLU A 484 13.40 -19.76 10.79
CA GLU A 484 14.47 -19.13 11.60
C GLU A 484 15.75 -19.97 11.57
#